data_AF-A0A7S3MZU5-F1
#
_entry.id   AF-A0A7S3MZU5-F1
#
_cell.length_a   1.000
_cell.length_b   1.000
_cell.length_c   1.000
_cell.angle_alpha   90.00
_cell.angle_beta   90.00
_cell.angle_gamma   90.00
#
_symmetry.space_group_name_H-M   'P 1'
#
loop_
_entity.id
_entity.type
_entity.pdbx_description
1 polymer ?
#
loop_
_entity_poly.entity_id
_entity_poly.type
_entity_poly.pdbx_seq_one_letter_code
_entity_poly.pdbx_strand_id
1 'polypeptide(L)'
;MKIGGIQHIICSATMTIDNKGRITPRQQKIMKKKKILVKDQISTLDKLCQTLKFRSKNPKVIDLTEDDDGQMPETLHEQAVRCKAEEKDLYLYYYLQQKKGESVIIFCNAITATRRLTSLLEFLKIKNFCLHSKMQQRQRLKNLDRYKRLVTEIESGGAQDQ
;
A
#
# COMPACT_ATOMS: atom_id res chain seq x y z
N MET A 1 -23.21 -31.22 -20.20
CA MET A 1 -22.30 -30.12 -19.79
C MET A 1 -22.99 -29.34 -18.66
N LYS A 2 -22.43 -29.29 -17.44
CA LYS A 2 -23.04 -28.51 -16.35
C LYS A 2 -22.76 -27.02 -16.57
N ILE A 3 -23.82 -26.30 -16.86
CA ILE A 3 -23.87 -24.85 -17.10
C ILE A 3 -23.43 -24.08 -15.85
N GLY A 4 -22.50 -23.14 -16.05
CA GLY A 4 -22.25 -21.94 -15.24
C GLY A 4 -22.41 -22.04 -13.71
N GLY A 5 -21.35 -22.48 -13.02
CA GLY A 5 -21.25 -22.32 -11.57
C GLY A 5 -20.70 -20.95 -11.17
N ILE A 6 -21.22 -20.34 -10.11
CA ILE A 6 -20.59 -19.16 -9.48
C ILE A 6 -19.21 -19.57 -8.95
N GLN A 7 -18.18 -18.81 -9.34
CA GLN A 7 -16.82 -18.96 -8.83
C GLN A 7 -16.55 -17.88 -7.78
N HIS A 8 -16.12 -18.29 -6.59
CA HIS A 8 -15.68 -17.36 -5.54
C HIS A 8 -14.17 -17.16 -5.67
N ILE A 9 -13.76 -15.91 -5.87
CA ILE A 9 -12.35 -15.51 -5.93
C ILE A 9 -12.14 -14.47 -4.83
N ILE A 10 -11.07 -14.66 -4.05
CA ILE A 10 -10.62 -13.67 -3.06
C ILE A 10 -9.24 -13.24 -3.47
N CYS A 11 -9.07 -11.94 -3.68
CA CYS A 11 -7.78 -11.32 -3.93
C CYS A 11 -7.45 -10.46 -2.71
N SER A 12 -6.27 -10.68 -2.13
CA SER A 12 -5.77 -9.86 -1.04
C SER A 12 -4.33 -9.47 -1.33
N ALA A 13 -4.01 -8.19 -1.13
CA ALA A 13 -2.67 -7.65 -1.32
C ALA A 13 -1.86 -7.59 -0.02
N THR A 14 -2.50 -7.73 1.14
CA THR A 14 -1.87 -7.50 2.46
C THR A 14 -2.07 -8.63 3.45
N MET A 15 -2.76 -9.71 3.04
CA MET A 15 -2.92 -10.91 3.84
C MET A 15 -1.70 -11.80 3.60
N THR A 16 -0.91 -12.04 4.64
CA THR A 16 0.20 -12.99 4.60
C THR A 16 -0.30 -14.40 4.91
N ILE A 17 0.27 -15.41 4.24
CA ILE A 17 -0.05 -16.83 4.45
C ILE A 17 0.89 -17.40 5.53
N ASP A 18 1.13 -16.62 6.58
CA ASP A 18 1.92 -17.07 7.73
C ASP A 18 1.03 -17.72 8.78
N ASN A 19 1.53 -18.82 9.37
CA ASN A 19 0.95 -19.41 10.60
C ASN A 19 0.99 -18.44 11.80
N LYS A 20 1.80 -17.39 11.71
CA LYS A 20 1.88 -16.30 12.69
C LYS A 20 1.09 -15.10 12.17
N GLY A 21 -0.23 -15.20 12.14
CA GLY A 21 -1.09 -14.08 11.76
C GLY A 21 -0.75 -12.78 12.50
N ARG A 22 -1.14 -11.63 11.96
CA ARG A 22 -0.84 -10.31 12.53
C ARG A 22 -1.43 -10.17 13.95
N ILE A 23 -0.63 -10.44 14.97
CA ILE A 23 -1.09 -10.36 16.37
C ILE A 23 -1.07 -8.90 16.80
N THR A 24 -2.25 -8.30 16.92
CA THR A 24 -2.35 -6.93 17.45
C THR A 24 -1.81 -6.87 18.89
N PRO A 25 -1.28 -5.71 19.36
CA PRO A 25 -0.82 -5.56 20.74
C PRO A 25 -1.88 -5.95 21.78
N ARG A 26 -3.16 -5.73 21.45
CA ARG A 26 -4.31 -6.14 22.27
C ARG A 26 -4.45 -7.67 22.35
N GLN A 27 -4.35 -8.37 21.21
CA GLN A 27 -4.39 -9.83 21.18
C GLN A 27 -3.19 -10.46 21.89
N GLN A 28 -2.00 -9.89 21.77
CA GLN A 28 -0.81 -10.37 22.49
C GLN A 28 -1.02 -10.36 24.01
N LYS A 29 -1.62 -9.31 24.57
CA LYS A 29 -1.94 -9.22 26.01
C LYS A 29 -2.94 -10.29 26.45
N ILE A 30 -3.96 -10.56 25.63
CA ILE A 30 -4.98 -11.59 25.92
C ILE A 30 -4.36 -12.99 25.86
N MET A 31 -3.51 -13.25 24.88
CA MET A 31 -2.82 -14.54 24.72
C MET A 31 -1.89 -14.85 25.89
N LYS A 32 -1.12 -13.86 26.35
CA LYS A 32 -0.27 -14.00 27.54
C LYS A 32 -1.09 -14.33 28.79
N LYS A 33 -2.27 -13.73 28.97
CA LYS A 33 -3.17 -14.04 30.09
C LYS A 33 -3.77 -15.46 30.01
N LYS A 34 -4.03 -15.97 28.80
CA LYS A 34 -4.70 -17.28 28.60
C LYS A 34 -3.75 -18.48 28.40
N LYS A 35 -2.42 -18.28 28.46
CA LYS A 35 -1.41 -19.33 28.20
C LYS A 35 -1.64 -20.12 26.88
N ILE A 36 -2.16 -19.47 25.84
CA ILE A 36 -2.40 -20.12 24.54
C ILE A 36 -1.08 -20.21 23.77
N LEU A 37 -0.67 -21.42 23.39
CA LEU A 37 0.53 -21.67 22.59
C LEU A 37 0.28 -21.29 21.12
N VAL A 38 1.31 -20.76 20.45
CA VAL A 38 1.23 -20.32 19.04
C VAL A 38 0.97 -21.50 18.08
N LYS A 39 1.38 -22.72 18.46
CA LYS A 39 1.14 -23.96 17.68
C LYS A 39 -0.33 -24.37 17.60
N ASP A 40 -1.18 -23.94 18.53
CA ASP A 40 -2.60 -24.30 18.55
C ASP A 40 -3.46 -23.34 17.71
N GLN A 41 -2.84 -22.38 17.00
CA GLN A 41 -3.57 -21.39 16.23
C GLN A 41 -3.81 -21.83 14.80
N ILE A 42 -5.09 -21.95 14.46
CA ILE A 42 -5.58 -21.95 13.08
C ILE A 42 -5.12 -20.65 12.40
N SER A 43 -4.51 -20.76 11.22
CA SER A 43 -3.99 -19.60 10.46
C SER A 43 -5.11 -18.62 10.10
N THR A 44 -4.76 -17.37 9.77
CA THR A 44 -5.74 -16.37 9.33
C THR A 44 -6.49 -16.84 8.08
N LEU A 45 -5.78 -17.49 7.17
CA LEU A 45 -6.33 -18.05 5.93
C LEU A 45 -7.30 -19.19 6.24
N ASP A 46 -6.96 -20.09 7.14
CA ASP A 46 -7.83 -21.20 7.52
C ASP A 46 -9.12 -20.70 8.19
N LYS A 47 -9.03 -19.68 9.06
CA LYS A 47 -10.21 -19.01 9.64
C LYS A 47 -11.09 -18.37 8.56
N LEU A 48 -10.47 -17.74 7.56
CA LEU A 48 -11.19 -17.17 6.42
C LEU A 48 -11.91 -18.28 5.63
N CYS A 49 -11.23 -19.39 5.34
CA CYS A 49 -11.79 -20.55 4.65
C CYS A 49 -12.92 -21.24 5.43
N GLN A 50 -12.87 -21.24 6.76
CA GLN A 50 -13.96 -21.74 7.59
C GLN A 50 -15.16 -20.78 7.64
N THR A 51 -14.90 -19.47 7.64
CA THR A 51 -15.95 -18.44 7.71
C THR A 51 -16.69 -18.31 6.38
N LEU A 52 -15.96 -18.44 5.28
CA LEU A 52 -16.51 -18.31 3.94
C LEU A 52 -16.96 -19.69 3.43
N LYS A 53 -18.20 -19.76 2.95
CA LYS A 53 -18.77 -21.00 2.38
C LYS A 53 -18.26 -21.22 0.96
N PHE A 54 -16.98 -21.51 0.80
CA PHE A 54 -16.43 -21.89 -0.50
C PHE A 54 -17.11 -23.16 -1.01
N ARG A 55 -17.36 -23.20 -2.33
CA ARG A 55 -17.98 -24.36 -2.98
C ARG A 55 -17.06 -25.59 -2.97
N SER A 56 -15.76 -25.37 -3.08
CA SER A 56 -14.75 -26.41 -2.89
C SER A 56 -14.40 -26.51 -1.41
N LYS A 57 -14.29 -27.73 -0.88
CA LYS A 57 -13.76 -27.98 0.47
C LYS A 57 -12.31 -27.52 0.60
N ASN A 58 -11.56 -27.55 -0.51
CA ASN A 58 -10.17 -27.12 -0.59
C ASN A 58 -10.07 -26.01 -1.66
N PRO A 59 -10.24 -24.73 -1.29
CA PRO A 59 -10.02 -23.63 -2.23
C PRO A 59 -8.54 -23.59 -2.65
N LYS A 60 -8.29 -23.32 -3.94
CA LYS A 60 -6.91 -23.16 -4.44
C LYS A 60 -6.33 -21.87 -3.88
N VAL A 61 -5.23 -21.99 -3.16
CA VAL A 61 -4.44 -20.86 -2.65
C VAL A 61 -3.32 -20.61 -3.63
N ILE A 62 -3.17 -19.35 -4.06
CA ILE A 62 -2.07 -18.88 -4.90
C ILE A 62 -1.40 -17.80 -4.07
N ASP A 63 -0.22 -18.11 -3.56
CA ASP A 63 0.63 -17.13 -2.89
C ASP A 63 1.60 -16.56 -3.91
N LEU A 64 1.59 -15.24 -4.07
CA LEU A 64 2.50 -14.50 -4.95
C LEU A 64 3.55 -13.74 -4.14
N THR A 65 3.62 -13.95 -2.82
CA THR A 65 4.60 -13.29 -1.93
C THR A 65 5.97 -13.96 -1.95
N GLU A 66 6.05 -15.21 -2.42
CA GLU A 66 7.29 -15.98 -2.53
C GLU A 66 8.03 -15.77 -3.86
N ASP A 67 7.36 -15.21 -4.87
CA ASP A 67 7.99 -14.84 -6.15
C ASP A 67 8.87 -13.59 -5.94
N ASP A 68 10.03 -13.51 -6.60
CA ASP A 68 10.96 -12.36 -6.51
C ASP A 68 10.26 -11.01 -6.81
N ASP A 69 9.17 -11.02 -7.57
CA ASP A 69 8.33 -9.86 -7.90
C ASP A 69 7.52 -9.31 -6.70
N GLY A 70 7.34 -10.10 -5.62
CA GLY A 70 6.55 -9.75 -4.44
C GLY A 70 7.36 -9.18 -3.27
N GLN A 71 8.68 -9.30 -3.31
CA GLN A 71 9.56 -8.75 -2.27
C GLN A 71 9.88 -7.27 -2.54
N MET A 72 10.02 -6.49 -1.46
CA MET A 72 10.48 -5.11 -1.60
C MET A 72 11.89 -5.12 -2.20
N PRO A 73 12.22 -4.22 -3.15
CA PRO A 73 13.54 -4.20 -3.76
C PRO A 73 14.65 -4.06 -2.71
N GLU A 74 15.77 -4.76 -2.87
CA GLU A 74 16.94 -4.62 -1.97
C GLU A 74 17.47 -3.18 -1.92
N THR A 75 17.26 -2.42 -3.00
CA THR A 75 17.66 -1.01 -3.09
C THR A 75 16.74 -0.07 -2.32
N LEU A 76 15.62 -0.55 -1.77
CA LEU A 76 14.69 0.28 -1.01
C LEU A 76 15.26 0.63 0.37
N HIS A 77 15.46 1.92 0.60
CA HIS A 77 15.90 2.44 1.90
C HIS A 77 14.71 2.99 2.67
N GLU A 78 14.46 2.46 3.87
CA GLU A 78 13.37 2.88 4.73
C GLU A 78 13.86 3.82 5.84
N GLN A 79 13.12 4.90 6.07
CA GLN A 79 13.42 5.89 7.12
C GLN A 79 12.14 6.35 7.81
N ALA A 80 12.27 6.76 9.08
CA ALA A 80 11.15 7.26 9.86
C ALA A 80 11.52 8.54 10.60
N VAL A 81 10.64 9.55 10.52
CA VAL A 81 10.78 10.81 11.25
C VAL A 81 9.67 10.92 12.28
N ARG A 82 10.05 11.14 13.53
CA ARG A 82 9.11 11.46 14.62
C ARG A 82 8.87 12.97 14.63
N CYS A 83 7.64 13.37 14.33
CA CYS A 83 7.22 14.77 14.33
C CYS A 83 5.79 14.89 14.83
N LYS A 84 5.42 16.09 15.29
CA LYS A 84 4.02 16.41 15.60
C LYS A 84 3.21 16.54 14.32
N ALA A 85 1.88 16.49 14.44
CA ALA A 85 1.00 16.53 13.26
C ALA A 85 1.14 17.85 12.50
N GLU A 86 1.36 18.96 13.22
CA GLU A 86 1.46 20.32 12.69
C GLU A 86 2.77 20.55 11.93
N GLU A 87 3.79 19.73 12.20
CA GLU A 87 5.13 19.83 11.60
C GLU A 87 5.26 19.03 10.31
N LYS A 88 4.31 18.12 10.02
CA LYS A 88 4.40 17.19 8.88
C LYS A 88 4.52 17.90 7.54
N ASP A 89 3.77 18.98 7.35
CA ASP A 89 3.81 19.75 6.10
C ASP A 89 5.15 20.46 5.90
N LEU A 90 5.74 20.96 7.00
CA LEU A 90 7.06 21.60 6.99
C LEU A 90 8.15 20.58 6.62
N TYR A 91 8.14 19.41 7.28
CA TYR A 91 9.08 18.34 6.95
C TYR A 91 8.91 17.86 5.52
N LEU A 92 7.66 17.66 5.06
CA LEU A 92 7.39 17.27 3.69
C LEU A 92 7.95 18.32 2.70
N TYR A 93 7.71 19.60 2.94
CA TYR A 93 8.26 20.65 2.09
C TYR A 93 9.79 20.62 2.08
N TYR A 94 10.43 20.48 3.23
CA TYR A 94 11.88 20.30 3.34
C TYR A 94 12.37 19.13 2.48
N TYR A 95 11.74 17.95 2.58
CA TYR A 95 12.09 16.78 1.77
C TYR A 95 11.93 17.04 0.27
N LEU A 96 10.83 17.66 -0.15
CA LEU A 96 10.61 18.01 -1.56
C LEU A 96 11.66 18.99 -2.09
N GLN A 97 12.18 19.90 -1.25
CA GLN A 97 13.25 20.81 -1.65
C GLN A 97 14.61 20.12 -1.73
N GLN A 98 14.90 19.14 -0.86
CA GLN A 98 16.13 18.36 -0.91
C GLN A 98 16.14 17.39 -2.11
N LYS A 99 14.97 16.90 -2.51
CA LYS A 99 14.78 15.92 -3.58
C LYS A 99 14.33 16.55 -4.90
N LYS A 100 14.88 17.72 -5.23
CA LYS A 100 14.59 18.40 -6.50
C LYS A 100 15.07 17.54 -7.67
N GLY A 101 14.22 17.42 -8.69
CA GLY A 101 14.50 16.58 -9.84
C GLY A 101 14.20 15.10 -9.63
N GLU A 102 13.79 14.66 -8.42
CA GLU A 102 13.31 13.30 -8.19
C GLU A 102 11.78 13.23 -8.27
N SER A 103 11.26 12.04 -8.60
CA SER A 103 9.82 11.78 -8.53
C SER A 103 9.42 11.32 -7.13
N VAL A 104 8.28 11.81 -6.63
CA VAL A 104 7.83 11.56 -5.25
C VAL A 104 6.36 11.16 -5.24
N ILE A 105 6.03 10.08 -4.54
CA ILE A 105 4.66 9.63 -4.28
C ILE A 105 4.35 9.82 -2.79
N ILE A 106 3.28 10.57 -2.49
CA ILE A 106 2.87 10.87 -1.11
C ILE A 106 1.55 10.18 -0.79
N PHE A 107 1.58 9.25 0.15
CA PHE A 107 0.38 8.56 0.61
C PHE A 107 -0.27 9.30 1.78
N CYS A 108 -1.59 9.51 1.69
CA CYS A 108 -2.39 10.10 2.75
C CYS A 108 -3.44 9.10 3.25
N ASN A 109 -3.76 9.15 4.54
CA ASN A 109 -4.75 8.27 5.16
C ASN A 109 -6.22 8.68 4.91
N ALA A 110 -6.46 9.89 4.39
CA ALA A 110 -7.79 10.43 4.15
C ALA A 110 -7.84 11.31 2.90
N ILE A 111 -8.99 11.28 2.21
CA ILE A 111 -9.24 12.11 1.01
C ILE A 111 -9.12 13.61 1.34
N THR A 112 -9.58 14.01 2.53
CA THR A 112 -9.48 15.39 3.01
C THR A 112 -8.03 15.84 3.13
N ALA A 113 -7.16 15.00 3.68
CA ALA A 113 -5.73 15.26 3.77
C ALA A 113 -5.09 15.35 2.38
N THR A 114 -5.42 14.44 1.45
CA THR A 114 -4.92 14.49 0.07
C THR A 114 -5.30 15.80 -0.61
N ARG A 115 -6.57 16.24 -0.51
CA ARG A 115 -7.04 17.48 -1.14
C ARG A 115 -6.37 18.71 -0.56
N ARG A 116 -6.26 18.80 0.77
CA ARG A 116 -5.57 19.90 1.46
C ARG A 116 -4.11 19.99 1.02
N LEU A 117 -3.43 18.85 0.95
CA LEU A 117 -2.03 18.80 0.54
C LEU A 117 -1.86 19.19 -0.94
N THR A 118 -2.74 18.71 -1.83
CA THR A 118 -2.76 19.15 -3.24
C THR A 118 -2.84 20.66 -3.36
N SER A 119 -3.79 21.31 -2.65
CA SER A 119 -3.92 22.77 -2.68
C SER A 119 -2.72 23.50 -2.09
N LEU A 120 -2.11 22.96 -1.02
CA LEU A 120 -0.89 23.53 -0.45
C LEU A 120 0.28 23.47 -1.44
N LEU A 121 0.49 22.34 -2.10
CA LEU A 121 1.54 22.17 -3.09
C LEU A 121 1.31 23.07 -4.31
N GLU A 122 0.08 23.20 -4.78
CA GLU A 122 -0.28 24.14 -5.86
C GLU A 122 0.03 25.59 -5.47
N PHE A 123 -0.32 26.00 -4.25
CA PHE A 123 0.00 27.33 -3.72
C PHE A 123 1.52 27.59 -3.68
N LEU A 124 2.29 26.59 -3.26
CA LEU A 124 3.76 26.64 -3.24
C LEU A 124 4.38 26.46 -4.64
N LYS A 125 3.57 26.40 -5.70
CA LYS A 125 3.98 26.21 -7.10
C LYS A 125 4.74 24.90 -7.34
N ILE A 126 4.48 23.88 -6.54
CA ILE A 126 5.01 22.53 -6.70
C ILE A 126 4.02 21.73 -7.56
N LYS A 127 4.47 21.33 -8.75
CA LYS A 127 3.68 20.50 -9.68
C LYS A 127 3.33 19.18 -9.01
N ASN A 128 2.04 18.85 -8.96
CA ASN A 128 1.56 17.63 -8.30
C ASN A 128 0.30 17.07 -8.99
N PHE A 129 -0.01 15.81 -8.72
CA PHE A 129 -1.21 15.14 -9.24
C PHE A 129 -1.94 14.38 -8.14
N CYS A 130 -3.21 14.71 -7.93
CA CYS A 130 -4.05 14.09 -6.90
C CYS A 130 -4.68 12.78 -7.38
N LEU A 131 -4.68 11.74 -6.54
CA LEU A 131 -5.41 10.48 -6.76
C LEU A 131 -6.13 10.07 -5.47
N HIS A 132 -7.45 9.86 -5.53
CA HIS A 132 -8.22 9.33 -4.40
C HIS A 132 -9.47 8.57 -4.84
N SER A 133 -10.06 7.79 -3.93
CA SER A 133 -11.17 6.86 -4.25
C SER A 133 -12.46 7.52 -4.75
N LYS A 134 -12.77 8.75 -4.31
CA LYS A 134 -13.92 9.54 -4.81
C LYS A 134 -13.75 10.11 -6.23
N MET A 135 -12.59 9.97 -6.88
CA MET A 135 -12.40 10.44 -8.27
C MET A 135 -12.97 9.42 -9.25
N GLN A 136 -13.48 9.91 -10.38
CA GLN A 136 -13.79 9.03 -11.50
C GLN A 136 -12.53 8.29 -11.96
N GLN A 137 -12.67 6.99 -12.27
CA GLN A 137 -11.55 6.13 -12.64
C GLN A 137 -10.77 6.70 -13.84
N ARG A 138 -11.45 7.23 -14.86
CA ARG A 138 -10.81 7.85 -16.03
C ARG A 138 -9.89 9.01 -15.65
N GLN A 139 -10.31 9.84 -14.69
CA GLN A 139 -9.50 10.97 -14.22
C GLN A 139 -8.27 10.48 -13.43
N ARG A 140 -8.42 9.42 -12.63
CA ARG A 140 -7.30 8.78 -11.92
C ARG A 140 -6.25 8.26 -12.90
N LEU A 141 -6.68 7.55 -13.93
CA LEU A 141 -5.79 7.01 -14.98
C LEU A 141 -5.07 8.14 -15.73
N LYS A 142 -5.80 9.21 -16.11
CA LYS A 142 -5.19 10.38 -16.75
C LYS A 142 -4.10 11.04 -15.90
N ASN A 143 -4.32 11.16 -14.59
CA ASN A 143 -3.31 11.70 -13.68
C ASN A 143 -2.11 10.77 -13.53
N LEU A 144 -2.34 9.45 -13.47
CA LEU A 144 -1.27 8.45 -13.43
C LEU A 144 -0.43 8.46 -14.72
N ASP A 145 -1.06 8.56 -15.89
CA ASP A 145 -0.36 8.62 -17.17
C ASP A 145 0.49 9.89 -17.29
N ARG A 146 -0.02 11.03 -16.81
CA ARG A 146 0.75 12.28 -16.74
C ARG A 146 1.95 12.15 -15.80
N TYR A 147 1.75 11.54 -14.64
CA TYR A 147 2.83 11.27 -13.69
C TYR A 147 3.92 10.42 -14.34
N LYS A 148 3.56 9.26 -14.92
CA LYS A 148 4.51 8.34 -15.58
C LYS A 148 5.36 9.03 -16.65
N ARG A 149 4.75 9.85 -17.51
CA ARG A 149 5.50 10.59 -18.54
C ARG A 149 6.58 11.48 -17.95
N LEU A 150 6.27 12.24 -16.90
CA LEU A 150 7.25 13.11 -16.25
C LEU A 150 8.36 12.33 -15.55
N VAL A 151 8.04 11.16 -14.99
CA VAL A 151 9.07 10.28 -14.40
C VAL A 151 10.05 9.83 -15.47
N THR A 152 9.55 9.36 -16.62
CA THR A 152 10.40 8.97 -17.75
C THR A 152 11.25 10.13 -18.26
N GLU A 153 10.69 11.35 -18.33
CA GLU A 153 11.43 12.57 -18.68
C GLU A 153 12.59 12.82 -17.69
N ILE A 154 12.33 12.73 -16.38
CA ILE A 154 13.34 12.88 -15.33
C ILE A 154 14.46 11.83 -15.49
N GLU A 155 14.09 10.56 -15.65
CA GLU A 155 15.03 9.45 -15.79
C GLU A 155 15.89 9.57 -17.07
N SER A 156 15.31 10.10 -18.16
CA SER A 156 16.00 10.30 -19.44
C SER A 156 16.88 11.56 -19.51
N GLY A 157 16.57 12.57 -18.69
CA GLY A 157 17.25 13.88 -18.69
C GLY A 157 18.39 14.02 -17.68
N GLY A 158 18.59 13.03 -16.80
CA GLY A 158 19.59 13.09 -15.72
C GLY A 158 21.06 12.92 -16.12
N ALA A 159 21.39 12.91 -17.42
CA ALA A 159 22.75 12.69 -17.93
C ALA A 159 23.46 13.94 -18.47
N GLN A 160 22.90 15.15 -18.31
CA GLN A 160 23.42 16.36 -19.00
C GLN A 160 23.77 17.57 -18.13
N ASP A 161 23.81 17.46 -16.80
CA ASP A 161 24.37 18.53 -15.96
C ASP A 161 25.47 17.97 -15.03
N GLN A 162 26.68 17.84 -15.59
CA GLN A 162 27.97 17.92 -14.90
C GLN A 162 28.88 18.89 -15.66
#